data_AF-A0A0R3EUT2-F1
#
_entry.id   AF-A0A0R3EUT2-F1
#
_cell.length_a   1.000
_cell.length_b   1.000
_cell.length_c   1.000
_cell.angle_alpha   90.00
_cell.angle_beta   90.00
_cell.angle_gamma   90.00
#
_symmetry.space_group_name_H-M   'P 1'
#
loop_
_entity.id
_entity.type
_entity.pdbx_description
1 polymer ?
#
loop_
_entity_poly.entity_id
_entity_poly.type
_entity_poly.pdbx_seq_one_letter_code
_entity_poly.pdbx_strand_id
1 'polypeptide(L)'
;MQALTITATMPHGVVSSRPWGVALDGLLSSVLWHRRKREARESNDYLIFQPDQVPEDLDLPLARCGDAETPDWHWMATFADRLPRFDEEIIDLRLQTAHTNRSRLQQLVPVIGTYAVSDRRGRYQRKYIPVLARPCSELTWNAVGDAELIRDLLQDLPAIGKHRGTGEGVVSQWTVTDAPDTPWWSAGHEHEPGILGRTAPLRCLQDVAELRTGPAGEAPIRPPYLHPASRTPSRHPAR
;
A
#
# COMPACT_ATOMS: atom_id res chain seq x y z
N MET A 1 1.70 13.10 19.35
CA MET A 1 1.62 11.66 18.99
C MET A 1 0.51 11.03 19.79
N GLN A 2 -0.43 10.37 19.13
CA GLN A 2 -1.55 9.67 19.76
C GLN A 2 -1.97 8.45 18.93
N ALA A 3 -2.76 7.57 19.51
CA ALA A 3 -3.37 6.46 18.80
C ALA A 3 -4.50 6.96 17.89
N LEU A 4 -4.54 6.44 16.67
CA LEU A 4 -5.39 6.90 15.58
C LEU A 4 -6.01 5.71 14.83
N THR A 5 -7.22 5.92 14.33
CA THR A 5 -7.82 5.11 13.27
C THR A 5 -7.95 5.96 12.02
N ILE A 6 -7.39 5.47 10.91
CA ILE A 6 -7.41 6.12 9.61
C ILE A 6 -8.31 5.31 8.70
N THR A 7 -9.21 5.96 7.98
CA THR A 7 -10.14 5.33 7.05
C THR A 7 -10.09 6.01 5.68
N ALA A 8 -10.00 5.20 4.63
CA ALA A 8 -10.18 5.64 3.24
C ALA A 8 -11.51 5.12 2.70
N THR A 9 -12.40 6.02 2.28
CA THR A 9 -13.64 5.68 1.58
C THR A 9 -13.41 5.69 0.07
N MET A 10 -13.77 4.60 -0.62
CA MET A 10 -13.55 4.40 -2.04
C MET A 10 -14.81 3.91 -2.74
N PRO A 11 -15.56 4.77 -3.45
CA PRO A 11 -16.89 4.44 -3.98
C PRO A 11 -16.87 3.33 -5.04
N HIS A 12 -15.75 3.15 -5.74
CA HIS A 12 -15.58 2.13 -6.78
C HIS A 12 -14.79 0.91 -6.32
N GLY A 13 -14.45 0.87 -5.02
CA GLY A 13 -13.71 -0.21 -4.39
C GLY A 13 -12.24 -0.31 -4.80
N VAL A 14 -11.56 -1.27 -4.17
CA VAL A 14 -10.16 -1.62 -4.43
C VAL A 14 -10.02 -3.12 -4.65
N VAL A 15 -9.12 -3.51 -5.56
CA VAL A 15 -8.74 -4.91 -5.78
C VAL A 15 -7.38 -5.14 -5.12
N SER A 16 -7.31 -6.05 -4.16
CA SER A 16 -6.04 -6.53 -3.60
C SER A 16 -5.71 -7.91 -4.14
N SER A 17 -4.47 -8.09 -4.58
CA SER A 17 -3.90 -9.38 -4.97
C SER A 17 -2.99 -9.99 -3.89
N ARG A 18 -2.75 -9.26 -2.80
CA ARG A 18 -1.96 -9.74 -1.67
C ARG A 18 -2.89 -10.21 -0.55
N PRO A 19 -2.46 -11.19 0.27
CA PRO A 19 -3.28 -11.68 1.39
C PRO A 19 -3.59 -10.54 2.37
N TRP A 20 -2.58 -9.71 2.63
CA TRP A 20 -2.68 -8.55 3.52
C TRP A 20 -2.95 -7.24 2.79
N GLY A 21 -3.48 -6.27 3.54
CA GLY A 21 -3.77 -4.92 3.07
C GLY A 21 -2.55 -4.08 2.72
N VAL A 22 -2.83 -2.89 2.18
CA VAL A 22 -1.82 -1.89 1.85
C VAL A 22 -1.24 -1.30 3.13
N ALA A 23 0.08 -1.13 3.22
CA ALA A 23 0.74 -0.57 4.39
C ALA A 23 0.58 0.96 4.46
N LEU A 24 0.15 1.51 5.61
CA LEU A 24 -0.05 2.96 5.76
C LEU A 24 1.26 3.74 5.68
N ASP A 25 2.30 3.29 6.37
CA ASP A 25 3.65 3.85 6.30
C ASP A 25 4.19 3.84 4.85
N GLY A 26 3.92 2.77 4.10
CA GLY A 26 4.20 2.68 2.67
C GLY A 26 3.48 3.75 1.85
N LEU A 27 2.22 4.04 2.13
CA LEU A 27 1.47 5.12 1.48
C LEU A 27 2.05 6.49 1.80
N LEU A 28 2.29 6.80 3.08
CA LEU A 28 2.83 8.09 3.52
C LEU A 28 4.25 8.31 2.97
N SER A 29 5.09 7.28 2.99
CA SER A 29 6.44 7.33 2.39
C SER A 29 6.40 7.65 0.90
N SER A 30 5.43 7.10 0.17
CA SER A 30 5.23 7.39 -1.25
C SER A 30 4.86 8.85 -1.49
N VAL A 31 3.98 9.42 -0.67
CA VAL A 31 3.60 10.84 -0.74
C VAL A 31 4.82 11.74 -0.52
N LEU A 32 5.60 11.50 0.54
CA LEU A 32 6.81 12.28 0.82
C LEU A 32 7.84 12.17 -0.30
N TRP A 33 8.05 10.96 -0.84
CA TRP A 33 8.93 10.78 -2.00
C TRP A 33 8.44 11.53 -3.24
N HIS A 34 7.12 11.59 -3.44
CA HIS A 34 6.52 12.39 -4.51
C HIS A 34 6.71 13.90 -4.30
N ARG A 35 6.60 14.40 -3.06
CA ARG A 35 6.91 15.80 -2.70
C ARG A 35 8.36 16.14 -2.99
N ARG A 36 9.31 15.36 -2.47
CA ARG A 36 10.76 15.55 -2.73
C ARG A 36 11.09 15.57 -4.23
N LYS A 37 10.49 14.68 -5.03
CA LYS A 37 10.66 14.69 -6.49
C LYS A 37 10.10 15.94 -7.17
N ARG A 38 9.03 16.55 -6.65
CA ARG A 38 8.50 17.82 -7.17
C ARG A 38 9.46 18.96 -6.86
N GLU A 39 9.90 19.06 -5.61
CA GLU A 39 10.87 20.08 -5.14
C GLU A 39 12.20 20.02 -5.91
N ALA A 40 12.73 18.81 -6.14
CA ALA A 40 13.92 18.62 -6.95
C ALA A 40 13.72 19.13 -8.38
N ARG A 41 12.59 18.80 -9.01
CA ARG A 41 12.27 19.27 -10.37
C ARG A 41 12.14 20.79 -10.45
N GLU A 42 11.53 21.42 -9.44
CA GLU A 42 11.43 22.88 -9.34
C GLU A 42 12.81 23.54 -9.20
N SER A 43 13.75 22.84 -8.55
CA SER A 43 15.16 23.24 -8.44
C SER A 43 16.02 22.82 -9.65
N ASN A 44 15.39 22.33 -10.72
CA ASN A 44 16.05 21.81 -11.93
C ASN A 44 17.03 20.63 -11.68
N ASP A 45 16.72 19.84 -10.65
CA ASP A 45 17.39 18.59 -10.29
C ASP A 45 16.43 17.38 -10.46
N TYR A 46 16.98 16.16 -10.42
CA TYR A 46 16.23 14.92 -10.63
C TYR A 46 16.56 13.86 -9.58
N LEU A 47 15.63 13.65 -8.65
CA LEU A 47 15.69 12.53 -7.72
C LEU A 47 15.21 11.23 -8.39
N ILE A 48 16.12 10.24 -8.45
CA ILE A 48 15.87 8.90 -8.98
C ILE A 48 16.11 7.89 -7.86
N PHE A 49 15.17 6.96 -7.70
CA PHE A 49 15.33 5.85 -6.75
C PHE A 49 16.42 4.89 -7.26
N GLN A 50 17.43 4.64 -6.43
CA GLN A 50 18.52 3.72 -6.73
C GLN A 50 18.29 2.39 -5.99
N PRO A 51 17.96 1.29 -6.70
CA PRO A 51 17.61 0.03 -6.07
C PRO A 51 18.78 -0.69 -5.40
N ASP A 52 20.01 -0.37 -5.82
CA ASP A 52 21.25 -1.00 -5.31
C ASP A 52 21.83 -0.28 -4.08
N GLN A 53 21.27 0.87 -3.72
CA GLN A 53 21.68 1.63 -2.53
C GLN A 53 20.67 1.44 -1.41
N VAL A 54 21.18 1.42 -0.17
CA VAL A 54 20.31 1.44 1.01
C VAL A 54 19.51 2.75 0.99
N PRO A 55 18.17 2.68 0.88
CA PRO A 55 17.35 3.87 0.81
C PRO A 55 17.38 4.63 2.13
N GLU A 56 17.34 5.96 2.05
CA GLU A 56 17.16 6.81 3.22
C GLU A 56 15.81 6.50 3.89
N ASP A 57 15.81 6.43 5.21
CA ASP A 57 14.59 6.36 6.00
C ASP A 57 13.89 7.72 5.99
N LEU A 58 12.70 7.77 5.36
CA LEU A 58 11.88 8.98 5.33
C LEU A 58 11.23 9.20 6.69
N ASP A 59 11.34 10.40 7.24
CA ASP A 59 10.73 10.74 8.52
C ASP A 59 9.21 10.87 8.36
N LEU A 60 8.47 9.85 8.82
CA LEU A 60 7.01 9.81 8.76
C LEU A 60 6.41 10.42 10.03
N PRO A 61 5.21 11.03 9.96
CA PRO A 61 4.47 11.51 11.13
C PRO A 61 3.85 10.35 11.95
N LEU A 62 4.59 9.26 12.12
CA LEU A 62 4.21 8.03 12.82
C LEU A 62 5.20 7.79 13.97
N ALA A 63 4.78 7.14 15.04
CA ALA A 63 5.71 6.75 16.10
C ALA A 63 6.59 5.61 15.60
N ARG A 64 7.79 5.48 16.15
CA ARG A 64 8.67 4.34 15.89
C ARG A 64 8.53 3.32 17.02
N CYS A 65 8.52 2.04 16.66
CA CYS A 65 8.60 0.93 17.59
C CYS A 65 10.02 0.33 17.53
N GLY A 66 10.72 0.32 18.66
CA GLY A 66 12.14 -0.03 18.73
C GLY A 66 13.06 1.19 18.55
N ASP A 67 14.34 0.98 18.78
CA ASP A 67 15.35 2.03 18.69
C ASP A 67 15.84 2.19 17.25
N ALA A 68 16.18 3.40 16.83
CA ALA A 68 16.63 3.67 15.46
C ALA A 68 17.89 2.88 15.06
N GLU A 69 18.70 2.51 16.06
CA GLU A 69 19.93 1.74 15.89
C GLU A 69 19.69 0.23 15.71
N THR A 70 18.49 -0.28 16.04
CA THR A 70 18.20 -1.70 15.86
C THR A 70 17.64 -1.97 14.47
N PRO A 71 18.12 -2.99 13.75
CA PRO A 71 17.70 -3.22 12.35
C PRO A 71 16.21 -3.51 12.23
N ASP A 72 15.59 -3.92 13.32
CA ASP A 72 14.22 -4.39 13.39
C ASP A 72 13.20 -3.31 13.77
N TRP A 73 13.58 -2.03 13.91
CA TRP A 73 12.63 -0.93 14.14
C TRP A 73 11.63 -0.75 12.98
N HIS A 74 10.42 -0.29 13.29
CA HIS A 74 9.40 0.03 12.29
C HIS A 74 8.44 1.14 12.74
N TRP A 75 7.70 1.71 11.80
CA TRP A 75 6.65 2.67 12.08
C TRP A 75 5.43 2.02 12.72
N MET A 76 4.83 2.65 13.71
CA MET A 76 3.65 2.15 14.42
C MET A 76 2.39 2.40 13.59
N ALA A 77 2.16 1.55 12.60
CA ALA A 77 0.96 1.55 11.77
C ALA A 77 0.65 0.16 11.23
N THR A 78 -0.62 -0.22 11.17
CA THR A 78 -1.04 -1.49 10.60
C THR A 78 -1.00 -1.48 9.07
N PHE A 79 -1.20 -2.63 8.46
CA PHE A 79 -1.69 -2.71 7.10
C PHE A 79 -3.19 -2.36 7.07
N ALA A 80 -3.79 -2.30 5.87
CA ALA A 80 -5.20 -2.03 5.74
C ALA A 80 -6.03 -3.24 6.16
N ASP A 81 -7.01 -3.04 7.04
CA ASP A 81 -8.04 -4.03 7.34
C ASP A 81 -9.29 -3.84 6.45
N ARG A 82 -10.23 -4.79 6.53
CA ARG A 82 -11.51 -4.84 5.82
C ARG A 82 -11.39 -5.04 4.30
N LEU A 83 -10.29 -5.65 3.86
CA LEU A 83 -10.32 -6.34 2.57
C LEU A 83 -11.39 -7.46 2.61
N PRO A 84 -12.14 -7.63 1.52
CA PRO A 84 -13.28 -8.53 1.49
C PRO A 84 -12.78 -9.98 1.59
N ARG A 85 -13.23 -10.69 2.63
CA ARG A 85 -12.91 -12.10 2.87
C ARG A 85 -13.45 -12.97 1.74
N PHE A 86 -12.87 -14.16 1.57
CA PHE A 86 -13.27 -15.08 0.51
C PHE A 86 -14.68 -15.68 0.68
N ASP A 87 -15.34 -15.43 1.81
CA ASP A 87 -16.54 -16.17 2.25
C ASP A 87 -17.89 -15.41 2.19
N GLU A 88 -17.97 -14.15 1.73
CA GLU A 88 -19.27 -13.45 1.65
C GLU A 88 -19.58 -12.82 0.28
N GLU A 89 -20.86 -12.92 -0.06
CA GLU A 89 -21.46 -12.94 -1.39
C GLU A 89 -21.72 -11.53 -1.94
N ILE A 90 -20.82 -11.02 -2.79
CA ILE A 90 -21.11 -10.30 -4.06
C ILE A 90 -19.76 -10.14 -4.77
N ILE A 91 -19.61 -10.84 -5.90
CA ILE A 91 -18.44 -10.67 -6.78
C ILE A 91 -18.84 -9.67 -7.86
N ASP A 92 -18.16 -8.53 -7.91
CA ASP A 92 -18.26 -7.59 -9.03
C ASP A 92 -17.29 -8.05 -10.12
N LEU A 93 -17.82 -8.73 -11.14
CA LEU A 93 -17.02 -9.16 -12.28
C LEU A 93 -16.73 -7.97 -13.18
N ARG A 94 -15.50 -7.46 -13.12
CA ARG A 94 -15.03 -6.38 -14.00
C ARG A 94 -14.24 -6.96 -15.16
N LEU A 95 -14.60 -6.57 -16.38
CA LEU A 95 -13.88 -7.03 -17.57
C LEU A 95 -12.82 -5.99 -17.94
N GLN A 96 -11.54 -6.32 -17.76
CA GLN A 96 -10.46 -5.50 -18.30
C GLN A 96 -10.17 -5.91 -19.75
N THR A 97 -10.04 -4.90 -20.62
CA THR A 97 -9.67 -5.12 -22.02
C THR A 97 -8.28 -4.59 -22.29
N ALA A 98 -7.36 -5.49 -22.64
CA ALA A 98 -6.04 -5.13 -23.12
C ALA A 98 -6.09 -5.09 -24.64
N HIS A 99 -5.90 -3.91 -25.22
CA HIS A 99 -5.82 -3.72 -26.66
C HIS A 99 -4.56 -2.92 -27.00
N THR A 100 -3.99 -3.24 -28.17
CA THR A 100 -2.83 -2.52 -28.67
C THR A 100 -3.25 -1.13 -29.14
N ASN A 101 -2.66 -0.07 -28.57
CA ASN A 101 -2.92 1.30 -28.97
C ASN A 101 -2.27 1.58 -30.34
N ARG A 102 -3.06 1.51 -31.42
CA ARG A 102 -2.58 1.71 -32.79
C ARG A 102 -2.10 3.13 -33.07
N SER A 103 -2.73 4.14 -32.48
CA SER A 103 -2.32 5.54 -32.66
C SER A 103 -0.91 5.76 -32.10
N ARG A 104 -0.62 5.20 -30.92
CA ARG A 104 0.73 5.27 -30.33
C ARG A 104 1.76 4.47 -31.12
N LEU A 105 1.38 3.35 -31.72
CA LEU A 105 2.27 2.60 -32.59
C LEU A 105 2.63 3.41 -33.85
N GLN A 106 1.67 4.09 -34.48
CA GLN A 106 1.90 4.95 -35.66
C GLN A 106 2.84 6.12 -35.37
N GLN A 107 2.87 6.61 -34.12
CA GLN A 107 3.83 7.64 -33.68
C GLN A 107 5.27 7.11 -33.58
N LEU A 108 5.44 5.82 -33.28
CA LEU A 108 6.76 5.19 -33.15
C LEU A 108 7.29 4.71 -34.50
N VAL A 109 6.40 4.24 -35.38
CA VAL A 109 6.73 3.76 -36.72
C VAL A 109 5.66 4.26 -37.71
N PRO A 110 6.03 5.13 -38.67
CA PRO A 110 5.05 5.79 -39.55
C PRO A 110 4.36 4.85 -40.54
N VAL A 111 4.95 3.68 -40.83
CA VAL A 111 4.35 2.64 -41.69
C VAL A 111 4.34 1.31 -40.93
N ILE A 112 3.15 0.87 -40.54
CA ILE A 112 2.94 -0.43 -39.91
C ILE A 112 2.10 -1.26 -40.87
N GLY A 113 2.70 -2.29 -41.46
CA GLY A 113 1.94 -3.25 -42.27
C GLY A 113 0.84 -3.89 -41.41
N THR A 114 -0.37 -3.99 -41.95
CA THR A 114 -1.55 -4.54 -41.26
C THR A 114 -1.32 -5.94 -40.66
N TYR A 115 -0.35 -6.68 -41.18
CA TYR A 115 0.04 -8.03 -40.72
C TYR A 115 1.21 -8.07 -39.74
N ALA A 116 1.95 -6.96 -39.55
CA ALA A 116 3.10 -6.91 -38.64
C ALA A 116 2.66 -6.88 -37.17
N VAL A 117 1.53 -6.23 -36.88
CA VAL A 117 0.93 -6.17 -35.54
C VAL A 117 -0.54 -6.59 -35.63
N SER A 118 -0.81 -7.85 -35.33
CA SER A 118 -2.17 -8.41 -35.28
C SER A 118 -2.77 -8.28 -33.89
N ASP A 119 -4.00 -7.78 -33.82
CA ASP A 119 -4.85 -7.79 -32.62
C ASP A 119 -5.63 -9.11 -32.47
N ARG A 120 -5.56 -10.01 -33.45
CA ARG A 120 -6.24 -11.31 -33.44
C ARG A 120 -5.34 -12.47 -33.03
N ARG A 121 -4.03 -12.37 -33.27
CA ARG A 121 -3.06 -13.45 -33.04
C ARG A 121 -1.71 -12.90 -32.55
N GLY A 122 -0.96 -13.75 -31.84
CA GLY A 122 0.41 -13.43 -31.41
C GLY A 122 0.48 -12.49 -30.20
N ARG A 123 1.65 -11.88 -29.98
CA ARG A 123 1.98 -11.13 -28.75
C ARG A 123 1.07 -9.93 -28.48
N TYR A 124 0.50 -9.33 -29.52
CA TYR A 124 -0.32 -8.11 -29.47
C TYR A 124 -1.83 -8.39 -29.57
N GLN A 125 -2.22 -9.66 -29.45
CA GLN A 125 -3.61 -10.09 -29.47
C GLN A 125 -4.43 -9.34 -28.41
N ARG A 126 -5.59 -8.85 -28.80
CA ARG A 126 -6.59 -8.27 -27.90
C ARG A 126 -7.02 -9.34 -26.91
N LYS A 127 -6.87 -9.04 -25.62
CA LYS A 127 -7.27 -9.93 -24.53
C LYS A 127 -8.40 -9.31 -23.74
N TYR A 128 -9.41 -10.13 -23.48
CA TYR A 128 -10.40 -9.88 -22.45
C TYR A 128 -9.92 -10.64 -21.22
N ILE A 129 -9.53 -9.91 -20.19
CA ILE A 129 -9.08 -10.49 -18.93
C ILE A 129 -10.20 -10.20 -17.94
N PRO A 130 -11.01 -11.20 -17.56
CA PRO A 130 -11.92 -11.03 -16.45
C PRO A 130 -11.09 -10.78 -15.20
N VAL A 131 -11.34 -9.65 -14.56
CA VAL A 131 -10.78 -9.30 -13.26
C VAL A 131 -11.91 -9.41 -12.26
N LEU A 132 -11.82 -10.41 -11.40
CA LEU A 132 -12.73 -10.53 -10.27
C LEU A 132 -12.36 -9.43 -9.28
N ALA A 133 -13.22 -8.42 -9.17
CA ALA A 133 -13.08 -7.38 -8.18
C ALA A 133 -14.07 -7.66 -7.05
N ARG A 134 -13.62 -7.46 -5.82
CA ARG A 134 -14.53 -7.37 -4.68
C ARG A 134 -14.49 -5.92 -4.22
N PRO A 135 -15.59 -5.17 -4.37
CA PRO A 135 -15.60 -3.79 -3.97
C PRO A 135 -15.52 -3.72 -2.45
N CYS A 136 -14.38 -3.29 -1.94
CA CYS A 136 -14.24 -2.83 -0.57
C CYS A 136 -14.32 -1.31 -0.59
N SER A 137 -15.42 -0.78 -0.07
CA SER A 137 -15.69 0.66 -0.05
C SER A 137 -14.92 1.39 1.03
N GLU A 138 -14.32 0.67 1.98
CA GLU A 138 -13.62 1.25 3.13
C GLU A 138 -12.40 0.42 3.51
N LEU A 139 -11.23 1.06 3.52
CA LEU A 139 -10.04 0.50 4.14
C LEU A 139 -9.74 1.23 5.44
N THR A 140 -9.38 0.48 6.47
CA THR A 140 -9.07 1.03 7.80
C THR A 140 -7.67 0.66 8.24
N TRP A 141 -6.97 1.59 8.88
CA TRP A 141 -5.66 1.38 9.49
C TRP A 141 -5.70 1.86 10.94
N ASN A 142 -4.97 1.18 11.81
CA ASN A 142 -4.63 1.72 13.11
C ASN A 142 -3.18 2.24 13.06
N ALA A 143 -2.92 3.32 13.77
CA ALA A 143 -1.57 3.87 13.86
C ALA A 143 -1.35 4.63 15.16
N VAL A 144 -0.08 4.93 15.46
CA VAL A 144 0.31 5.94 16.44
C VAL A 144 1.07 7.03 15.70
N GLY A 145 0.66 8.28 15.82
CA GLY A 145 1.26 9.36 15.04
C GLY A 145 0.72 10.74 15.35
N ASP A 146 1.11 11.71 14.51
CA ASP A 146 0.60 13.07 14.52
C ASP A 146 -0.59 13.17 13.56
N ALA A 147 -1.79 13.40 14.10
CA ALA A 147 -3.02 13.41 13.32
C ALA A 147 -3.05 14.51 12.25
N GLU A 148 -2.50 15.69 12.55
CA GLU A 148 -2.55 16.85 11.65
C GLU A 148 -1.60 16.64 10.47
N LEU A 149 -0.36 16.22 10.76
CA LEU A 149 0.63 15.93 9.72
C LEU A 149 0.21 14.74 8.85
N ILE A 150 -0.42 13.72 9.43
CA ILE A 150 -0.99 12.61 8.65
C ILE A 150 -2.09 13.12 7.73
N ARG A 151 -3.04 13.94 8.22
CA ARG A 151 -4.10 14.51 7.38
C ARG A 151 -3.53 15.30 6.21
N ASP A 152 -2.49 16.11 6.43
CA ASP A 152 -1.82 16.86 5.37
C ASP A 152 -1.26 15.94 4.27
N LEU A 153 -0.55 14.87 4.65
CA LEU A 153 -0.03 13.91 3.68
C LEU A 153 -1.14 13.17 2.92
N LEU A 154 -2.25 12.84 3.57
CA LEU A 154 -3.36 12.12 2.94
C LEU A 154 -4.09 12.97 1.88
N GLN A 155 -4.04 14.31 1.96
CA GLN A 155 -4.59 15.19 0.92
C GLN A 155 -3.89 14.99 -0.44
N ASP A 156 -2.60 14.64 -0.42
CA ASP A 156 -1.81 14.35 -1.61
C ASP A 156 -1.96 12.91 -2.12
N LEU A 157 -2.88 12.13 -1.53
CA LEU A 157 -3.14 10.73 -1.85
C LEU A 157 -4.58 10.49 -2.33
N PRO A 158 -4.94 10.94 -3.55
CA PRO A 158 -6.31 10.84 -4.06
C PRO A 158 -6.71 9.43 -4.50
N ALA A 159 -5.76 8.49 -4.59
CA ALA A 159 -6.04 7.13 -5.02
C ALA A 159 -4.97 6.14 -4.55
N ILE A 160 -5.41 4.91 -4.28
CA ILE A 160 -4.60 3.78 -3.84
C ILE A 160 -4.52 2.75 -4.97
N GLY A 161 -3.31 2.31 -5.32
CA GLY A 161 -3.10 1.26 -6.32
C GLY A 161 -2.79 1.73 -7.76
N LYS A 162 -2.85 0.78 -8.69
CA LYS A 162 -2.29 0.91 -10.06
C LYS A 162 -3.31 1.34 -11.13
N HIS A 163 -4.60 1.04 -10.96
CA HIS A 163 -5.64 1.24 -11.97
C HIS A 163 -6.46 2.54 -11.78
N ARG A 164 -5.78 3.62 -11.38
CA ARG A 164 -6.42 4.91 -11.05
C ARG A 164 -7.21 5.51 -12.23
N GLY A 165 -6.77 5.24 -13.46
CA GLY A 165 -7.43 5.73 -14.68
C GLY A 165 -8.78 5.09 -14.99
N THR A 166 -9.17 4.03 -14.28
CA THR A 166 -10.49 3.37 -14.40
C THR A 166 -11.39 3.62 -13.19
N GLY A 167 -11.00 4.56 -12.31
CA GLY A 167 -11.73 4.89 -11.08
C GLY A 167 -11.47 3.95 -9.90
N GLU A 168 -10.69 2.88 -10.09
CA GLU A 168 -10.35 1.93 -9.02
C GLU A 168 -9.41 2.54 -7.99
N GLY A 169 -9.72 2.28 -6.72
CA GLY A 169 -8.95 2.78 -5.58
C GLY A 169 -8.97 4.31 -5.44
N VAL A 170 -9.82 5.02 -6.19
CA VAL A 170 -10.05 6.47 -5.98
C VAL A 170 -10.63 6.66 -4.59
N VAL A 171 -9.97 7.49 -3.79
CA VAL A 171 -10.39 7.83 -2.45
C VAL A 171 -11.27 9.07 -2.53
N SER A 172 -12.54 8.93 -2.17
CA SER A 172 -13.47 10.07 -2.08
C SER A 172 -13.26 10.85 -0.79
N GLN A 173 -12.85 10.17 0.29
CA GLN A 173 -12.67 10.78 1.59
C GLN A 173 -11.63 10.03 2.41
N TRP A 174 -10.79 10.80 3.10
CA TRP A 174 -9.95 10.34 4.19
C TRP A 174 -10.53 10.83 5.51
N THR A 175 -10.63 9.93 6.47
CA THR A 175 -10.98 10.25 7.85
C THR A 175 -9.84 9.80 8.75
N VAL A 176 -9.39 10.70 9.63
CA VAL A 176 -8.46 10.37 10.71
C VAL A 176 -9.23 10.64 12.01
N THR A 177 -9.28 9.66 12.89
CA THR A 177 -10.03 9.74 14.15
C THR A 177 -9.12 9.36 15.29
N ASP A 178 -9.22 10.08 16.39
CA ASP A 178 -8.47 9.80 17.60
C ASP A 178 -9.02 8.55 18.28
N ALA A 179 -8.13 7.69 18.76
CA ALA A 179 -8.46 6.47 19.47
C ALA A 179 -7.76 6.45 20.84
N PRO A 180 -8.08 7.39 21.75
CA PRO A 180 -7.35 7.59 23.00
C PRO A 180 -7.38 6.38 23.93
N ASP A 181 -8.43 5.56 23.85
CA ASP A 181 -8.62 4.37 24.65
C ASP A 181 -7.83 3.15 24.13
N THR A 182 -7.21 3.26 22.95
CA THR A 182 -6.42 2.18 22.35
C THR A 182 -4.96 2.29 22.81
N PRO A 183 -4.41 1.24 23.47
CA PRO A 183 -3.00 1.21 23.83
C PRO A 183 -2.11 1.38 22.58
N TRP A 184 -1.00 2.10 22.72
CA TRP A 184 -0.12 2.41 21.59
C TRP A 184 0.38 1.15 20.87
N TRP A 185 0.74 0.10 21.62
CA TRP A 185 1.17 -1.15 21.02
C TRP A 185 0.07 -1.74 20.12
N SER A 186 -1.16 -1.86 20.62
CA SER A 186 -2.30 -2.33 19.84
C SER A 186 -2.59 -1.43 18.63
N ALA A 187 -2.59 -0.11 18.81
CA ALA A 187 -2.78 0.83 17.70
C ALA A 187 -1.71 0.69 16.60
N GLY A 188 -0.48 0.31 16.96
CA GLY A 188 0.61 0.11 16.00
C GLY A 188 0.71 -1.30 15.39
N HIS A 189 0.06 -2.31 15.99
CA HIS A 189 0.30 -3.72 15.66
C HIS A 189 -0.95 -4.54 15.36
N GLU A 190 -2.12 -4.15 15.87
CA GLU A 190 -3.34 -4.94 15.82
C GLU A 190 -4.42 -4.29 14.97
N HIS A 191 -5.16 -5.11 14.21
CA HIS A 191 -6.42 -4.66 13.58
C HIS A 191 -7.54 -4.62 14.62
N GLU A 192 -7.64 -5.70 15.37
CA GLU A 192 -8.58 -5.95 16.47
C GLU A 192 -7.76 -6.61 17.58
N PRO A 193 -8.13 -6.46 18.87
CA PRO A 193 -7.40 -7.08 19.98
C PRO A 193 -7.15 -8.57 19.73
N GLY A 194 -5.89 -8.99 19.84
CA GLY A 194 -5.46 -10.37 19.61
C GLY A 194 -5.29 -10.75 18.14
N ILE A 195 -5.34 -9.81 17.19
CA ILE A 195 -5.15 -10.07 15.75
C ILE A 195 -4.09 -9.16 15.18
N LEU A 196 -2.93 -9.75 14.86
CA LEU A 196 -1.81 -9.03 14.28
C LEU A 196 -2.20 -8.46 12.90
N GLY A 197 -2.07 -7.15 12.76
CA GLY A 197 -2.46 -6.35 11.59
C GLY A 197 -1.31 -5.79 10.76
N ARG A 198 -0.05 -6.11 11.11
CA ARG A 198 1.12 -5.82 10.27
C ARG A 198 2.16 -6.92 10.37
N THR A 199 3.06 -6.97 9.41
CA THR A 199 4.31 -7.71 9.60
C THR A 199 5.07 -7.09 10.76
N ALA A 200 5.34 -7.91 11.79
CA ALA A 200 5.96 -7.47 13.03
C ALA A 200 7.17 -8.36 13.37
N PRO A 201 8.30 -7.75 13.77
CA PRO A 201 9.47 -8.46 14.29
C PRO A 201 9.13 -9.29 15.52
N LEU A 202 9.87 -10.37 15.76
CA LEU A 202 9.61 -11.26 16.89
C LEU A 202 9.67 -10.56 18.26
N ARG A 203 10.53 -9.56 18.43
CA ARG A 203 10.63 -8.79 19.70
C ARG A 203 9.28 -8.20 20.12
N CYS A 204 8.48 -7.75 19.16
CA CYS A 204 7.23 -7.06 19.43
C CYS A 204 6.12 -8.01 19.87
N LEU A 205 6.34 -9.32 19.75
CA LEU A 205 5.33 -10.36 19.98
C LEU A 205 5.62 -11.17 21.25
N GLN A 206 6.74 -10.92 21.94
CA GLN A 206 7.18 -11.76 23.07
C GLN A 206 6.24 -11.66 24.28
N ASP A 207 5.71 -10.47 24.55
CA ASP A 207 4.91 -10.19 25.76
C ASP A 207 3.40 -10.19 25.52
N VAL A 208 2.95 -10.58 24.32
CA VAL A 208 1.52 -10.54 23.96
C VAL A 208 0.95 -11.95 23.94
N ALA A 209 0.27 -12.30 25.03
CA ALA A 209 -0.44 -13.56 25.13
C ALA A 209 -1.58 -13.65 24.09
N GLU A 210 -1.78 -14.84 23.52
CA GLU A 210 -2.92 -15.17 22.65
C GLU A 210 -3.05 -14.38 21.33
N LEU A 211 -1.97 -13.74 20.87
CA LEU A 211 -1.96 -13.04 19.59
C LEU A 211 -2.05 -14.03 18.41
N ARG A 212 -3.10 -13.91 17.60
CA ARG A 212 -3.20 -14.61 16.33
C ARG A 212 -2.26 -13.96 15.33
N THR A 213 -1.37 -14.76 14.77
CA THR A 213 -0.40 -14.35 13.74
C THR A 213 -0.49 -15.25 12.52
N GLY A 214 -0.01 -14.75 11.38
CA GLY A 214 0.31 -15.56 10.22
C GLY A 214 1.62 -16.35 10.40
N PRO A 215 2.14 -16.95 9.31
CA PRO A 215 3.38 -17.71 9.34
C PRO A 215 4.58 -16.83 9.73
N ALA A 216 5.60 -17.45 10.30
CA ALA A 216 6.90 -16.83 10.52
C ALA A 216 7.72 -16.83 9.22
N GLY A 217 8.56 -15.82 9.02
CA GLY A 217 9.44 -15.73 7.88
C GLY A 217 10.30 -14.46 7.85
N GLU A 218 11.13 -14.36 6.81
CA GLU A 218 11.89 -13.16 6.49
C GLU A 218 11.03 -12.21 5.64
N ALA A 219 10.62 -11.09 6.23
CA ALA A 219 9.71 -10.17 5.58
C ALA A 219 10.09 -8.71 5.83
N PRO A 220 9.82 -7.82 4.86
CA PRO A 220 10.10 -6.40 5.00
C PRO A 220 9.16 -5.78 6.04
N ILE A 221 9.72 -5.00 6.97
CA ILE A 221 8.97 -4.37 8.07
C ILE A 221 8.80 -2.86 7.91
N ARG A 222 9.48 -2.21 6.96
CA ARG A 222 9.31 -0.78 6.74
C ARG A 222 9.53 -0.39 5.27
N PRO A 223 9.00 0.76 4.83
CA PRO A 223 9.27 1.28 3.50
C PRO A 223 10.76 1.57 3.31
N PRO A 224 11.29 1.38 2.09
CA PRO A 224 10.63 0.78 0.93
C PRO A 224 10.59 -0.75 1.03
N TYR A 225 9.37 -1.31 1.06
CA TYR A 225 9.11 -2.75 1.27
C TYR A 225 9.67 -3.69 0.18
N LEU A 226 10.14 -3.16 -0.95
CA LEU A 226 10.78 -3.96 -2.00
C LEU A 226 12.29 -4.11 -1.77
N HIS A 227 12.89 -3.27 -0.93
CA HIS A 227 14.34 -3.25 -0.72
C HIS A 227 14.76 -4.31 0.33
N PRO A 228 15.79 -5.14 0.06
CA PRO A 228 16.22 -6.21 0.96
C PRO A 228 16.61 -5.76 2.37
N ALA A 229 17.16 -4.55 2.52
CA ALA A 229 17.62 -4.03 3.83
C ALA A 229 16.51 -3.85 4.88
N SER A 230 15.24 -3.86 4.46
CA SER A 230 14.09 -3.75 5.38
C SER A 230 13.62 -5.10 5.93
N ARG A 231 14.24 -6.21 5.51
CA ARG A 231 13.82 -7.58 5.88
C ARG A 231 14.41 -8.00 7.22
N THR A 232 13.59 -8.63 8.05
CA THR A 232 13.99 -9.19 9.35
C THR A 232 13.14 -10.42 9.66
N PRO A 233 13.59 -11.31 10.58
CA PRO A 233 12.75 -12.34 11.15
C PRO A 233 11.48 -11.74 11.77
N SER A 234 10.33 -12.14 11.26
CA SER A 234 9.04 -11.56 11.62
C SER A 234 7.91 -12.58 11.50
N ARG A 235 6.73 -12.20 12.02
CA ARG A 235 5.49 -12.89 11.70
C ARG A 235 4.62 -12.02 10.83
N HIS A 236 3.95 -12.66 9.87
CA HIS A 236 2.97 -12.01 9.01
C HIS A 236 1.67 -11.74 9.78
N PRO A 237 0.85 -10.76 9.33
CA PRO A 237 -0.51 -10.60 9.81
C PRO A 237 -1.29 -11.92 9.76
N ALA A 238 -2.24 -12.10 10.68
CA ALA A 238 -3.09 -13.29 10.69
C ALA A 238 -4.11 -13.33 9.55
N ARG A 239 -4.32 -12.20 8.88
CA ARG A 239 -5.31 -11.99 7.81
C ARG A 239 -4.61 -11.37 6.60
#